data_AF-A0A8S9IMT3-F1
#
_entry.id   AF-A0A8S9IMT3-F1
#
_cell.length_a   1.000
_cell.length_b   1.000
_cell.length_c   1.000
_cell.angle_alpha   90.00
_cell.angle_beta   90.00
_cell.angle_gamma   90.00
#
_symmetry.space_group_name_H-M   'P 1'
#
loop_
_entity.id
_entity.type
_entity.pdbx_description
1 polymer ?
#
loop_
_entity_poly.entity_id
_entity_poly.type
_entity_poly.pdbx_seq_one_letter_code
_entity_poly.pdbx_strand_id
1 'polypeptide(L)'
;MNEATFRAIPPEHGQVGIIIKVGSIVDADQKGMWWTGLLVKQIGGDNYLALFNSPPEIIPIAQKHLRPHRFFFSYFVAFLASMRFWL
;
A
#
# COMPACT_ATOMS: atom_id res chain seq x y z
N MET A 1 -18.74 -1.78 3.12
CA MET A 1 -18.49 -0.44 2.54
C MET A 1 -17.26 -0.61 1.67
N ASN A 2 -17.48 -0.64 0.36
CA ASN A 2 -16.53 -1.23 -0.58
C ASN A 2 -15.97 -0.09 -1.42
N GLU A 3 -14.97 0.61 -0.92
CA GLU A 3 -14.28 1.63 -1.69
C GLU A 3 -13.26 0.98 -2.62
N ALA A 4 -13.74 0.40 -3.72
CA ALA A 4 -12.88 0.17 -4.88
C ALA A 4 -12.68 1.52 -5.57
N THR A 5 -11.72 2.31 -5.10
CA THR A 5 -11.36 3.58 -5.73
C THR A 5 -10.52 3.29 -6.96
N PHE A 6 -11.00 3.60 -8.16
CA PHE A 6 -10.15 3.73 -9.34
C PHE A 6 -9.09 4.80 -9.05
N ARG A 7 -7.90 4.37 -8.62
CA ARG A 7 -6.81 5.29 -8.29
C ARG A 7 -6.09 5.68 -9.57
N ALA A 8 -5.85 6.98 -9.76
CA ALA A 8 -4.93 7.46 -10.77
C ALA A 8 -3.57 6.77 -10.62
N ILE A 9 -2.86 6.60 -11.75
CA ILE A 9 -1.48 6.14 -11.72
C ILE A 9 -0.67 7.20 -10.96
N PRO A 10 -0.04 6.87 -9.82
CA PRO A 10 0.72 7.83 -9.06
C PRO A 10 1.94 8.27 -9.87
N PRO A 11 2.39 9.53 -9.71
CA PRO A 11 3.59 9.99 -10.38
C PRO A 11 4.79 9.08 -10.06
N GLU A 12 5.57 8.72 -11.08
CA GLU A 12 6.78 7.90 -10.94
C GLU A 12 7.80 8.55 -9.99
N HIS A 13 7.87 9.89 -10.06
CA HIS A 13 8.67 10.73 -9.17
C HIS A 13 8.15 10.62 -7.73
N GLY A 14 8.90 9.91 -6.87
CA GLY A 14 8.59 9.71 -5.45
C GLY A 14 8.35 8.25 -5.03
N GLN A 15 8.57 7.28 -5.92
CA GLN A 15 8.52 5.84 -5.57
C GLN A 15 9.92 5.21 -5.43
N VAL A 16 10.94 5.87 -5.98
CA VAL A 16 12.33 5.42 -5.94
C VAL A 16 12.86 5.54 -4.50
N GLY A 17 13.25 4.41 -3.91
CA GLY A 17 13.88 4.35 -2.58
C GLY A 17 12.94 4.05 -1.41
N ILE A 18 11.63 3.86 -1.64
CA ILE A 18 10.74 3.40 -0.56
C ILE A 18 10.92 1.89 -0.37
N ILE A 19 11.40 1.51 0.82
CA ILE A 19 11.61 0.11 1.18
C ILE A 19 10.27 -0.53 1.54
N ILE A 20 9.86 -1.51 0.75
CA ILE A 20 8.68 -2.35 1.02
C ILE A 20 9.10 -3.49 1.93
N LYS A 21 8.38 -3.69 3.04
CA LYS A 21 8.64 -4.77 3.99
C LYS A 21 7.34 -5.41 4.48
N VAL A 22 7.45 -6.56 5.12
CA VAL A 22 6.32 -7.19 5.82
C VAL A 22 5.74 -6.21 6.84
N GLY A 23 4.41 -6.14 6.91
CA GLY A 23 3.64 -5.18 7.71
C GLY A 23 3.30 -3.88 6.98
N SER A 24 3.86 -3.62 5.79
CA SER A 24 3.50 -2.45 4.98
C SER A 24 2.14 -2.62 4.31
N ILE A 25 1.36 -1.52 4.31
CA ILE A 25 0.17 -1.38 3.47
C ILE A 25 0.62 -0.94 2.08
N VAL A 26 0.17 -1.67 1.07
CA VAL A 26 0.56 -1.47 -0.33
C VAL A 26 -0.68 -1.41 -1.21
N ASP A 27 -0.55 -0.75 -2.36
CA ASP A 27 -1.46 -0.99 -3.47
C ASP A 27 -0.81 -2.06 -4.37
N ALA A 28 -1.59 -3.05 -4.75
CA ALA A 28 -1.19 -4.19 -5.56
C ALA A 28 -1.92 -4.16 -6.91
N ASP A 29 -1.18 -4.29 -8.00
CA ASP A 29 -1.76 -4.46 -9.33
C ASP A 29 -2.25 -5.91 -9.50
N GLN A 30 -3.56 -6.07 -9.59
CA GLN A 30 -4.21 -7.30 -10.02
C GLN A 30 -5.06 -7.03 -11.27
N LYS A 31 -4.64 -7.62 -12.40
CA LYS A 31 -5.33 -7.55 -13.69
C LYS A 31 -5.58 -6.11 -14.18
N GLY A 32 -4.65 -5.19 -13.92
CA GLY A 32 -4.74 -3.79 -14.34
C GLY A 32 -5.55 -2.91 -13.39
N MET A 33 -5.95 -3.43 -12.23
CA MET A 33 -6.58 -2.66 -11.16
C MET A 33 -5.74 -2.68 -9.89
N TRP A 34 -5.73 -1.56 -9.17
CA TRP A 34 -4.95 -1.42 -7.94
C TRP A 34 -5.81 -1.70 -6.72
N TRP A 35 -5.43 -2.71 -5.94
CA TRP A 35 -6.12 -3.14 -4.73
C TRP A 35 -5.25 -2.87 -3.51
N THR A 36 -5.83 -2.30 -2.46
CA THR A 36 -5.10 -2.10 -1.20
C THR A 36 -4.98 -3.43 -0.46
N GLY A 37 -3.76 -3.79 -0.06
CA GLY A 37 -3.44 -5.01 0.66
C GLY A 37 -2.37 -4.80 1.74
N LEU A 38 -2.25 -5.77 2.64
CA LEU A 38 -1.26 -5.81 3.70
C LEU A 38 -0.24 -6.91 3.41
N LEU A 39 1.06 -6.59 3.41
CA LEU A 39 2.10 -7.61 3.27
C LEU A 39 2.25 -8.39 4.58
N VAL A 40 1.97 -9.69 4.54
CA VAL A 40 1.97 -10.53 5.75
C VAL A 40 3.21 -11.42 5.85
N LYS A 41 3.88 -11.72 4.73
CA LYS A 41 5.08 -12.56 4.71
C LYS A 41 5.90 -12.34 3.44
N GLN A 42 7.23 -12.43 3.54
CA GLN A 42 8.12 -12.55 2.37
C GLN A 42 8.37 -14.04 2.10
N ILE A 43 8.23 -14.46 0.85
CA ILE A 43 8.29 -15.89 0.45
C ILE A 43 9.52 -16.24 -0.40
N GLY A 44 10.37 -15.25 -0.71
CA GLY A 44 11.67 -15.46 -1.34
C GLY A 44 11.95 -14.43 -2.43
N GLY A 45 13.21 -13.95 -2.48
CA GLY A 45 13.60 -12.82 -3.32
C GLY A 45 12.65 -11.64 -3.10
N ASP A 46 12.18 -11.06 -4.20
CA ASP A 46 11.28 -9.90 -4.19
C ASP A 46 9.79 -10.32 -4.24
N ASN A 47 9.42 -11.46 -3.63
CA ASN A 47 8.03 -11.94 -3.60
C ASN A 47 7.46 -11.97 -2.18
N TYR A 48 6.19 -11.59 -2.07
CA TYR A 48 5.46 -11.47 -0.82
C TYR A 48 4.10 -12.17 -0.88
N LEU A 49 3.53 -12.46 0.29
CA LEU A 49 2.12 -12.76 0.46
C LEU A 49 1.41 -11.49 0.92
N ALA A 50 0.38 -11.10 0.18
CA ALA A 50 -0.47 -9.96 0.51
C ALA A 50 -1.86 -10.45 0.94
N LEU A 51 -2.37 -9.93 2.06
CA LEU A 51 -3.74 -10.09 2.50
C LEU A 51 -4.59 -8.96 1.89
N PHE A 52 -5.62 -9.32 1.14
CA PHE A 52 -6.67 -8.44 0.65
C PHE A 52 -7.91 -8.61 1.52
N ASN A 53 -8.72 -7.57 1.71
CA ASN A 53 -9.87 -7.61 2.62
C ASN A 53 -11.23 -7.85 1.92
N SER A 54 -11.29 -7.91 0.59
CA SER A 54 -12.57 -8.01 -0.15
C SER A 54 -12.43 -8.72 -1.50
N PRO A 55 -12.56 -10.06 -1.54
CA PRO A 55 -12.71 -10.98 -0.40
C PRO A 55 -11.43 -11.10 0.46
N PRO A 56 -11.52 -11.57 1.72
CA PRO A 56 -10.36 -11.86 2.54
C PRO A 56 -9.56 -13.03 1.95
N GLU A 57 -8.47 -12.72 1.25
CA GLU A 57 -7.64 -13.69 0.55
C GLU A 57 -6.15 -13.35 0.68
N ILE A 58 -5.32 -14.39 0.83
CA ILE A 58 -3.86 -14.26 0.88
C ILE A 58 -3.29 -14.73 -0.46
N ILE A 59 -2.71 -13.82 -1.22
CA ILE A 59 -2.26 -14.08 -2.60
C ILE A 59 -0.77 -13.76 -2.72
N PRO A 60 0.04 -14.61 -3.40
CA PRO A 60 1.42 -14.29 -3.71
C PRO A 60 1.52 -13.16 -4.75
N ILE A 61 2.42 -12.21 -4.50
CA ILE A 61 2.64 -11.05 -5.36
C ILE A 61 4.11 -10.66 -5.41
N ALA A 62 4.60 -10.35 -6.61
CA ALA A 62 5.95 -9.85 -6.81
C ALA A 62 6.03 -8.35 -6.49
N GLN A 63 7.15 -7.89 -5.96
CA GLN A 63 7.40 -6.50 -5.60
C GLN A 63 7.20 -5.52 -6.76
N LYS A 64 7.48 -5.95 -8.00
CA LYS A 64 7.22 -5.15 -9.21
C LYS A 64 5.74 -4.81 -9.45
N HIS A 65 4.82 -5.56 -8.83
CA HIS A 65 3.37 -5.31 -8.87
C HIS A 65 2.87 -4.59 -7.62
N LEU A 66 3.78 -4.19 -6.72
CA LEU A 66 3.46 -3.46 -5.51
C LEU A 66 3.90 -2.01 -5.64
N ARG A 67 3.11 -1.12 -5.04
CA ARG A 67 3.51 0.25 -4.77
C ARG A 67 3.15 0.61 -3.32
N PRO A 68 3.94 1.46 -2.66
CA PRO A 68 3.57 1.97 -1.34
C PRO A 68 2.20 2.64 -1.41
N HIS A 69 1.29 2.27 -0.51
CA HIS A 69 -0.02 2.91 -0.44
C HIS A 69 0.16 4.35 -0.02
N ARG A 70 -0.14 5.31 -0.90
CA ARG A 70 -0.22 6.72 -0.53
C ARG A 70 -1.65 7.04 -0.15
N PHE A 71 -1.85 7.49 1.08
CA PHE A 71 -3.05 8.25 1.40
C PHE A 71 -2.82 9.67 0.86
N PHE A 72 -3.73 10.20 0.05
CA PHE A 72 -3.69 11.61 -0.30
C PHE A 72 -4.09 12.41 0.95
N PHE A 73 -3.13 12.70 1.82
CA PHE A 73 -3.34 13.66 2.89
C PHE A 73 -3.41 15.05 2.26
N SER A 74 -4.62 15.59 2.17
CA SER A 74 -4.77 17.04 2.33
C SER A 74 -4.12 17.42 3.67
N TYR A 75 -3.39 18.55 3.72
CA TYR A 75 -2.58 19.03 4.85
C TYR A 75 -3.25 18.99 6.24
N PHE A 76 -4.58 18.84 6.29
CA PHE A 76 -5.40 18.76 7.49
C PHE A 76 -5.02 17.62 8.46
N VAL A 77 -4.62 16.45 7.96
CA VAL A 77 -4.38 15.31 8.86
C VAL A 77 -2.90 15.23 9.31
N ALA A 78 -1.96 15.83 8.57
CA ALA A 78 -0.56 15.96 9.00
C ALA A 78 -0.44 16.91 10.20
N PHE A 79 -1.31 17.92 10.24
CA PHE A 79 -1.45 18.85 11.36
C PHE A 79 -1.86 18.13 12.67
N LEU A 80 -2.80 17.17 12.59
CA LEU A 80 -3.24 16.39 13.76
C LEU A 80 -2.19 15.38 14.26
N ALA A 81 -1.40 14.78 13.36
CA ALA A 81 -0.30 13.91 13.75
C ALA A 81 0.86 14.65 14.45
N SER A 82 1.05 15.93 14.14
CA SER A 82 2.04 16.80 14.80
C SER A 82 1.61 17.32 16.18
N MET A 83 0.35 17.12 16.59
CA MET A 83 -0.18 17.60 17.88
C MET A 83 -0.02 16.62 19.06
N ARG A 84 0.66 15.47 18.89
CA ARG A 84 0.89 14.49 19.98
C ARG A 84 2.35 14.34 20.39
N PHE A 85 3.08 15.45 20.41
CA PHE A 85 4.32 15.60 21.16
C PHE A 85 4.28 16.96 21.86
N TRP A 86 3.53 17.05 22.97
CA TRP A 86 3.72 17.95 24.12
C TRP A 86 2.54 17.72 25.07
N LEU A 87 2.71 16.74 25.96
CA LEU A 87 2.20 16.66 27.35
C LEU A 87 2.80 15.42 28.00
#